data_AF-A0A2E7BHR6-F1
#
_entry.id   AF-A0A2E7BHR6-F1
#
_cell.length_a   1.000
_cell.length_b   1.000
_cell.length_c   1.000
_cell.angle_alpha   90.00
_cell.angle_beta   90.00
_cell.angle_gamma   90.00
#
_symmetry.space_group_name_H-M   'P 1'
#
loop_
_entity.id
_entity.type
_entity.pdbx_description
1 polymer ?
#
loop_
_entity_poly.entity_id
_entity_poly.type
_entity_poly.pdbx_seq_one_letter_code
_entity_poly.pdbx_strand_id
1 'polypeptide(L)'
;MSESPPTIQTIAFVILFLILYVTLMIKRAAKNKIDIYDLAMLCAVVIVPSFFVVFSGTVHRISHFLGVAFPFVLLFGVLFVIVFLYLYKVIVNANDIAKKSVFLVQELSLLREELANSRGESGTDDT
;
A
#
# COMPACT_ATOMS: atom_id res chain seq x y z
N MET A 1 36.21 8.97 10.95
CA MET A 1 35.41 8.27 11.98
C MET A 1 35.28 6.83 11.54
N SER A 2 35.81 5.89 12.32
CA SER A 2 35.70 4.45 12.06
C SER A 2 34.24 4.04 12.31
N GLU A 3 33.44 3.90 11.26
CA GLU A 3 32.12 3.26 11.38
C GLU A 3 32.34 1.81 11.80
N SER A 4 32.05 1.51 13.06
CA SER A 4 32.03 0.14 13.56
C SER A 4 31.07 -0.67 12.69
N PRO A 5 31.49 -1.78 12.08
CA PRO A 5 30.58 -2.62 11.31
C PRO A 5 29.41 -3.04 12.20
N PRO A 6 28.20 -3.20 11.64
CA PRO A 6 27.04 -3.62 12.42
C PRO A 6 27.38 -4.89 13.21
N THR A 7 27.24 -4.80 14.53
CA THR A 7 27.53 -5.91 15.44
C THR A 7 26.74 -7.14 14.99
N ILE A 8 27.35 -8.33 15.00
CA ILE A 8 26.69 -9.58 14.59
C ILE A 8 25.32 -9.77 15.29
N GLN A 9 25.21 -9.26 16.52
CA GLN A 9 23.97 -9.20 17.29
C GLN A 9 22.85 -8.39 16.62
N THR A 10 23.12 -7.20 16.09
CA THR A 10 22.09 -6.38 15.42
C THR A 10 21.62 -7.02 14.13
N ILE A 11 22.53 -7.63 13.36
CA ILE A 11 22.15 -8.39 12.15
C ILE A 11 21.25 -9.57 12.52
N ALA A 12 21.60 -10.34 13.56
CA ALA A 12 20.79 -11.47 14.02
C ALA A 12 19.40 -11.03 14.49
N PHE A 13 19.30 -9.94 15.24
CA PHE A 13 18.02 -9.37 15.67
C PHE A 13 17.16 -8.90 14.49
N VAL A 14 17.77 -8.24 13.49
CA VAL A 14 17.05 -7.78 12.28
C VAL A 14 16.52 -8.96 11.47
N ILE A 15 17.31 -10.03 11.30
CA ILE A 15 16.86 -11.24 10.60
C ILE A 15 15.73 -11.93 11.35
N LEU A 16 15.85 -12.09 12.68
CA LEU A 16 14.80 -12.66 13.51
C LEU A 16 13.50 -11.85 13.42
N PHE A 17 13.61 -10.52 13.50
CA PHE A 17 12.48 -9.62 13.35
C PHE A 17 11.84 -9.73 11.97
N LEU A 18 12.64 -9.82 10.90
CA LEU A 18 12.16 -9.99 9.54
C LEU A 18 11.38 -11.30 9.36
N ILE A 19 11.89 -12.42 9.88
CA ILE A 19 11.22 -13.72 9.81
C ILE A 19 9.90 -13.69 10.60
N LEU A 20 9.90 -13.15 11.81
CA LEU A 20 8.71 -13.01 12.64
C LEU A 20 7.66 -12.13 11.94
N TYR A 21 8.11 -11.02 11.36
CA TYR A 21 7.26 -10.06 10.68
C TYR A 21 6.60 -10.65 9.44
N VAL A 22 7.37 -11.30 8.57
CA VAL A 22 6.85 -11.99 7.37
C VAL A 22 5.85 -13.06 7.77
N THR A 23 6.13 -13.82 8.83
CA THR A 23 5.21 -14.86 9.33
C THR A 23 3.90 -14.26 9.85
N LEU A 24 3.96 -13.18 10.62
CA LEU A 24 2.78 -12.45 11.09
C LEU A 24 1.98 -11.87 9.92
N MET A 25 2.67 -11.36 8.91
CA MET A 25 2.06 -10.80 7.72
C MET A 25 1.34 -11.84 6.88
N ILE A 26 1.96 -12.98 6.62
CA ILE A 26 1.32 -14.12 5.95
C ILE A 26 0.09 -14.57 6.74
N LYS A 27 0.18 -14.65 8.08
CA LYS A 27 -0.94 -15.04 8.94
C LYS A 27 -2.09 -14.03 8.93
N ARG A 28 -1.79 -12.73 8.75
CA ARG A 28 -2.82 -11.68 8.62
C ARG A 28 -3.41 -11.61 7.21
N ALA A 29 -2.60 -11.81 6.17
CA ALA A 29 -3.03 -11.94 4.78
C ALA A 29 -3.98 -13.13 4.59
N ALA A 30 -3.66 -14.29 5.19
CA ALA A 30 -4.50 -15.48 5.16
C ALA A 30 -5.88 -15.29 5.83
N LYS A 31 -6.04 -14.28 6.69
CA LYS A 31 -7.31 -13.94 7.34
C LYS A 31 -8.17 -12.96 6.52
N ASN A 32 -7.79 -12.66 5.28
CA ASN A 32 -8.50 -11.77 4.35
C ASN A 32 -8.81 -10.36 4.91
N LYS A 33 -8.11 -9.96 5.97
CA LYS A 33 -8.28 -8.64 6.61
C LYS A 33 -7.36 -7.57 6.03
N ILE A 34 -6.38 -7.95 5.21
CA ILE A 34 -5.37 -7.05 4.68
C ILE A 34 -5.43 -7.10 3.16
N ASP A 35 -5.64 -5.94 2.55
CA ASP A 35 -5.50 -5.74 1.12
C ASP A 35 -4.04 -6.02 0.72
N ILE A 36 -3.81 -6.71 -0.40
CA ILE A 36 -2.47 -7.09 -0.90
C ILE A 36 -1.55 -5.86 -0.99
N TYR A 37 -2.13 -4.67 -1.20
CA TYR A 37 -1.39 -3.41 -1.24
C TYR A 37 -0.90 -2.95 0.13
N ASP A 38 -1.72 -3.08 1.17
CA ASP A 38 -1.32 -2.75 2.53
C ASP A 38 -0.23 -3.71 3.01
N LEU A 39 -0.37 -5.02 2.68
CA LEU A 39 0.67 -6.03 2.87
C LEU A 39 2.00 -5.64 2.20
N ALA A 40 1.95 -5.21 0.93
CA ALA A 40 3.13 -4.81 0.16
C ALA A 40 3.80 -3.55 0.74
N MET A 41 3.01 -2.55 1.15
CA MET A 41 3.52 -1.32 1.75
C MET A 41 4.21 -1.58 3.08
N LEU A 42 3.55 -2.31 3.97
CA LEU A 42 4.08 -2.72 5.26
C LEU A 42 5.34 -3.62 5.12
N CYS A 43 5.36 -4.55 4.16
CA CYS A 43 6.57 -5.32 3.83
C CYS A 43 7.71 -4.41 3.36
N ALA A 44 7.45 -3.43 2.52
CA ALA A 44 8.47 -2.49 2.07
C ALA A 44 9.06 -1.66 3.23
N VAL A 45 8.24 -1.27 4.21
CA VAL A 45 8.68 -0.55 5.42
C VAL A 45 9.65 -1.36 6.28
N VAL A 46 9.58 -2.70 6.24
CA VAL A 46 10.50 -3.57 7.01
C VAL A 46 11.68 -4.05 6.16
N ILE A 47 11.44 -4.41 4.90
CA ILE A 47 12.46 -4.95 4.00
C ILE A 47 13.49 -3.88 3.64
N VAL A 48 13.06 -2.66 3.31
CA VAL A 48 13.97 -1.58 2.86
C VAL A 48 14.98 -1.20 3.96
N PRO A 49 14.57 -0.95 5.22
CA PRO A 49 15.52 -0.69 6.30
C PRO A 49 16.39 -1.91 6.63
N SER A 50 15.81 -3.12 6.62
CA SER A 50 16.58 -4.34 6.90
C SER A 50 17.69 -4.56 5.88
N PHE A 51 17.39 -4.33 4.60
CA PHE A 51 18.39 -4.37 3.53
C PHE A 51 19.50 -3.33 3.74
N PHE A 52 19.12 -2.12 4.16
CA PHE A 52 20.05 -1.04 4.47
C PHE A 52 21.01 -1.38 5.62
N VAL A 53 20.53 -2.07 6.65
CA VAL A 53 21.35 -2.51 7.79
C VAL A 53 22.31 -3.62 7.37
N VAL A 54 21.84 -4.60 6.60
CA VAL A 54 22.67 -5.74 6.14
C VAL A 54 23.73 -5.29 5.13
N PHE A 55 23.40 -4.38 4.23
CA PHE A 55 24.29 -3.89 3.15
C PHE A 55 24.80 -2.46 3.39
N SER A 56 25.03 -2.09 4.65
CA SER A 56 25.48 -0.75 5.06
C SER A 56 26.73 -0.26 4.30
N GLY A 57 27.70 -1.14 4.03
CA GLY A 57 28.91 -0.79 3.28
C GLY A 57 28.66 -0.40 1.82
N THR A 58 27.71 -1.06 1.14
CA THR A 58 27.33 -0.74 -0.24
C THR A 58 26.55 0.58 -0.28
N VAL A 59 25.64 0.75 0.67
CA VAL A 59 24.87 1.98 0.86
C VAL A 59 25.78 3.19 1.08
N HIS A 60 26.80 3.06 1.92
CA HIS A 60 27.75 4.15 2.20
C HIS A 60 28.48 4.58 0.93
N ARG A 61 28.90 3.63 0.08
CA ARG A 61 29.51 3.94 -1.23
C ARG A 61 28.55 4.67 -2.17
N ILE A 62 27.29 4.24 -2.23
CA ILE A 62 26.26 4.88 -3.05
C ILE A 62 25.99 6.30 -2.55
N SER A 63 25.89 6.50 -1.23
CA SER A 63 25.69 7.82 -0.61
C SER A 63 26.80 8.79 -0.97
N HIS A 64 28.06 8.33 -0.90
CA HIS A 64 29.21 9.13 -1.27
C HIS A 64 29.25 9.45 -2.77
N PHE A 65 28.84 8.51 -3.63
CA PHE A 65 28.74 8.74 -5.07
C PHE A 65 27.64 9.76 -5.42
N LEU A 66 26.51 9.72 -4.72
CA LEU A 66 25.42 10.67 -4.89
C LEU A 66 25.69 12.04 -4.25
N GLY A 67 26.81 12.22 -3.55
CA GLY A 67 27.14 13.46 -2.83
C GLY A 67 26.26 13.71 -1.59
N VAL A 68 25.61 12.66 -1.08
CA VAL A 68 24.72 12.75 0.08
C VAL A 68 25.53 12.47 1.34
N ALA A 69 25.54 13.45 2.24
CA ALA A 69 26.33 13.39 3.48
C ALA A 69 25.91 12.27 4.44
N PHE A 70 24.63 11.85 4.40
CA PHE A 70 24.10 10.82 5.29
C PHE A 70 23.32 9.74 4.53
N PRO A 71 23.71 8.45 4.66
CA PRO A 71 23.01 7.36 3.98
C PRO A 71 21.53 7.24 4.41
N PHE A 72 21.16 7.72 5.60
CA PHE A 72 19.77 7.76 6.05
C PHE A 72 18.84 8.56 5.12
N VAL A 73 19.34 9.59 4.45
CA VAL A 73 18.55 10.39 3.51
C VAL A 73 18.11 9.53 2.30
N LEU A 74 18.96 8.60 1.86
CA LEU A 74 18.62 7.64 0.81
C LEU A 74 17.53 6.66 1.26
N LEU A 75 17.64 6.14 2.49
CA LEU A 75 16.61 5.27 3.06
C LEU A 75 15.25 5.97 3.10
N PHE A 76 15.21 7.20 3.63
CA PHE A 76 13.98 7.98 3.68
C PHE A 76 13.46 8.33 2.29
N GLY A 77 14.32 8.66 1.34
CA GLY A 77 13.93 8.94 -0.05
C GLY A 77 13.25 7.73 -0.71
N VAL A 78 13.83 6.54 -0.58
CA VAL A 78 13.23 5.31 -1.10
C VAL A 78 11.89 5.03 -0.44
N LEU A 79 11.82 5.13 0.89
CA LEU A 79 10.58 4.93 1.64
C LEU A 79 9.49 5.92 1.21
N PHE A 80 9.88 7.19 1.02
CA PHE A 80 8.98 8.25 0.62
C PHE A 80 8.38 7.99 -0.77
N VAL A 81 9.20 7.55 -1.74
CA VAL A 81 8.71 7.18 -3.08
C VAL A 81 7.72 6.02 -3.00
N ILE A 82 8.02 5.01 -2.18
CA ILE A 82 7.13 3.85 -2.01
C ILE A 82 5.78 4.28 -1.42
N VAL A 83 5.78 5.11 -0.38
CA VAL A 83 4.57 5.66 0.22
C VAL A 83 3.80 6.52 -0.79
N PHE A 84 4.49 7.33 -1.57
CA PHE A 84 3.86 8.19 -2.57
C PHE A 84 3.18 7.37 -3.68
N LEU A 85 3.84 6.33 -4.19
CA LEU A 85 3.25 5.39 -5.17
C LEU A 85 2.03 4.67 -4.58
N TYR A 86 2.11 4.24 -3.33
CA TYR A 86 1.00 3.61 -2.63
C TYR A 86 -0.18 4.58 -2.51
N LEU A 87 0.06 5.80 -2.05
CA LEU A 87 -0.97 6.82 -1.87
C LEU A 87 -1.63 7.18 -3.20
N TYR A 88 -0.83 7.39 -4.26
CA TYR A 88 -1.33 7.64 -5.60
C TYR A 88 -2.29 6.53 -6.06
N LYS A 89 -1.90 5.27 -5.85
CA LYS A 89 -2.74 4.13 -6.23
C LYS A 89 -4.02 4.04 -5.40
N VAL A 90 -3.96 4.29 -4.10
CA VAL A 90 -5.16 4.35 -3.24
C VAL A 90 -6.11 5.43 -3.72
N ILE A 91 -5.60 6.61 -4.09
CA ILE A 91 -6.40 7.72 -4.64
C ILE A 91 -7.08 7.30 -5.95
N VAL A 92 -6.35 6.65 -6.88
CA VAL A 92 -6.91 6.16 -8.15
C VAL A 92 -8.03 5.15 -7.90
N ASN A 93 -7.77 4.14 -7.06
CA ASN A 93 -8.77 3.12 -6.73
C ASN A 93 -10.01 3.72 -6.04
N ALA A 94 -9.82 4.65 -5.10
CA ALA A 94 -10.92 5.34 -4.43
C ALA A 94 -11.77 6.14 -5.41
N ASN A 95 -11.14 6.80 -6.38
CA ASN A 95 -11.84 7.55 -7.41
C ASN A 95 -12.65 6.63 -8.35
N ASP A 96 -12.08 5.48 -8.74
CA ASP A 96 -12.80 4.50 -9.56
C ASP A 96 -14.00 3.89 -8.83
N ILE A 97 -13.87 3.62 -7.52
CA ILE A 97 -14.99 3.17 -6.69
C ILE A 97 -16.06 4.26 -6.59
N ALA A 98 -15.67 5.52 -6.39
CA ALA A 98 -16.60 6.65 -6.32
C ALA A 98 -17.39 6.82 -7.63
N LYS A 99 -16.72 6.73 -8.79
CA LYS A 99 -17.36 6.79 -10.11
C LYS A 99 -18.39 5.67 -10.29
N LYS A 100 -18.03 4.43 -9.93
CA LYS A 100 -18.95 3.29 -10.00
C LYS A 100 -20.15 3.49 -9.10
N SER A 101 -19.95 4.00 -7.88
CA SER A 101 -21.04 4.29 -6.96
C SER A 101 -22.03 5.30 -7.53
N VAL A 102 -21.54 6.37 -8.17
CA VAL A 102 -22.40 7.38 -8.82
C VAL A 102 -23.16 6.77 -9.99
N PHE A 103 -22.48 5.99 -10.84
CA PHE A 103 -23.10 5.31 -11.97
C PHE A 103 -24.21 4.35 -11.55
N LEU A 104 -23.97 3.52 -10.52
CA LEU A 104 -25.00 2.60 -9.99
C LEU A 104 -26.23 3.35 -9.45
N VAL A 105 -26.04 4.50 -8.80
CA VAL A 105 -27.16 5.32 -8.31
C VAL A 105 -28.00 5.86 -9.47
N GLN A 106 -27.34 6.24 -10.57
CA GLN A 106 -28.03 6.70 -11.78
C GLN A 106 -28.84 5.58 -12.43
N GLU A 107 -28.25 4.39 -12.61
CA GLU A 107 -28.99 3.23 -13.14
C GLU A 107 -30.19 2.86 -12.27
N LEU A 108 -30.01 2.88 -10.94
CA LEU A 108 -31.10 2.61 -10.00
C LEU A 108 -32.23 3.65 -10.12
N SER A 109 -31.88 4.93 -10.32
CA SER A 109 -32.86 6.01 -10.46
C SER A 109 -33.69 5.89 -11.73
N LEU A 110 -33.04 5.59 -12.87
CA LEU A 110 -33.70 5.34 -14.15
C LEU A 110 -34.62 4.12 -14.08
N LEU A 111 -34.13 3.01 -13.51
CA LEU A 111 -34.91 1.78 -13.38
C LEU A 111 -36.15 1.98 -12.48
N ARG A 112 -36.02 2.82 -11.45
CA ARG A 112 -37.13 3.18 -10.56
C ARG A 112 -38.17 4.06 -11.25
N GLU A 113 -37.73 4.97 -12.11
CA GLU A 113 -38.61 5.82 -12.93
C GLU A 113 -39.41 4.98 -13.93
N GLU A 114 -38.74 4.06 -14.64
CA GLU A 114 -39.41 3.18 -15.61
C GLU A 114 -40.43 2.25 -14.93
N LEU A 115 -40.09 1.68 -13.77
CA LEU A 115 -41.03 0.91 -12.95
C LEU A 115 -42.24 1.73 -12.48
N ALA A 116 -42.04 3.02 -12.15
CA ALA A 116 -43.13 3.90 -11.77
C ALA A 116 -44.04 4.21 -12.96
N ASN A 117 -43.46 4.42 -14.15
CA ASN A 117 -44.21 4.67 -15.38
C ASN A 117 -45.01 3.44 -15.83
N SER A 118 -44.40 2.25 -15.85
CA SER A 118 -45.11 0.99 -16.16
C SER A 118 -46.22 0.65 -15.16
N ARG A 119 -46.07 1.02 -13.88
CA ARG A 119 -47.15 0.88 -12.89
C ARG A 119 -48.27 1.92 -13.07
N GLY A 120 -47.96 3.11 -13.57
CA GLY A 120 -48.94 4.14 -13.88
C GLY A 120 -49.82 3.78 -15.08
N GLU A 121 -49.24 3.17 -16.11
CA GLU A 121 -49.98 2.69 -17.29
C GLU A 121 -50.92 1.52 -16.96
N SER A 122 -50.53 0.62 -16.06
CA SER A 122 -51.39 -0.50 -15.62
C SER A 122 -52.59 -0.09 -14.75
N GLY A 123 -52.71 1.17 -14.34
CA GLY A 123 -53.81 1.68 -13.52
C GLY A 123 -54.87 2.51 -14.27
N THR A 124 -54.71 2.69 -15.59
CA THR A 124 -55.59 3.56 -16.40
C THR A 124 -56.55 2.79 -17.31
N ASP A 125 -56.49 1.44 -17.33
CA ASP A 125 -57.33 0.59 -18.18
C ASP A 125 -58.58 0.01 -17.47
N ASP A 126 -58.81 0.36 -16.19
CA ASP A 126 -60.00 -0.05 -15.43
C ASP A 126 -60.96 1.13 -15.18
N THR A 127 -61.49 1.76 -16.24
CA THR A 127 -62.73 2.56 -16.19
C THR A 127 -63.58 2.37 -17.43
#